data_AF-A0A5E4U9W5-F1
#
_entry.id   AF-A0A5E4U9W5-F1
#
_cell.length_a   1.000
_cell.length_b   1.000
_cell.length_c   1.000
_cell.angle_alpha   90.00
_cell.angle_beta   90.00
_cell.angle_gamma   90.00
#
_symmetry.space_group_name_H-M   'P 1'
#
loop_
_entity.id
_entity.type
_entity.pdbx_description
1 polymer ?
#
loop_
_entity_poly.entity_id
_entity_poly.type
_entity_poly.pdbx_seq_one_letter_code
_entity_poly.pdbx_strand_id
1 'polypeptide(L)'
;MHSERRAPAGGAHGVLDVPAGPHEGEDGQCGHGGAYGFHGRHVLADLHGLDPGALDDAPYLCSLLEMGIARSGATLVKTMDFQFAPVGVTVLMLLAESHVSLHTYPEEGRAFFDAFTCGDACDPEKILRTFCDAFPQCTLRMTAVMRGEPRATCTPSHQIRS
;
A
#
# COMPACT_ATOMS: atom_id res chain seq x y z
N MET A 1 22.14 -14.80 12.64
CA MET A 1 22.03 -13.75 13.67
C MET A 1 21.40 -12.53 13.00
N HIS A 2 20.08 -12.40 13.04
CA HIS A 2 19.41 -11.21 12.49
C HIS A 2 19.55 -10.09 13.52
N SER A 3 20.41 -9.13 13.23
CA SER A 3 20.56 -7.91 14.01
C SER A 3 19.33 -7.04 13.75
N GLU A 4 18.44 -6.88 14.72
CA GLU A 4 17.37 -5.87 14.68
C GLU A 4 18.01 -4.48 14.50
N ARG A 5 17.89 -3.91 13.30
CA ARG A 5 18.41 -2.57 12.99
C ARG A 5 17.50 -1.53 13.65
N ARG A 6 18.04 -0.77 14.61
CA ARG A 6 17.28 0.20 15.40
C ARG A 6 17.42 1.60 14.80
N ALA A 7 16.31 2.22 14.42
CA ALA A 7 16.30 3.64 14.09
C ALA A 7 16.59 4.48 15.35
N PRO A 8 17.33 5.61 15.25
CA PRO A 8 17.49 6.55 16.36
C PRO A 8 16.14 7.20 16.71
N ALA A 9 15.93 7.53 17.98
CA ALA A 9 14.68 8.10 18.45
C ALA A 9 14.54 9.59 18.05
N GLY A 10 13.53 9.91 17.23
CA GLY A 10 13.03 11.28 16.94
C GLY A 10 12.88 11.56 15.44
N GLY A 11 11.81 12.17 14.91
CA GLY A 11 10.62 12.77 15.52
C GLY A 11 9.60 13.28 14.47
N ALA A 12 8.62 14.05 14.98
CA ALA A 12 7.51 14.76 14.32
C ALA A 12 6.25 13.95 13.93
N HIS A 13 5.34 13.80 14.90
CA HIS A 13 3.92 13.60 14.66
C HIS A 13 3.33 14.90 14.07
N GLY A 14 3.15 14.93 12.75
CA GLY A 14 2.19 15.84 12.13
C GLY A 14 0.86 15.11 12.01
N VAL A 15 -0.16 15.55 12.73
CA VAL A 15 -1.55 15.18 12.43
C VAL A 15 -1.89 15.88 11.12
N LEU A 16 -2.16 15.09 10.07
CA LEU A 16 -2.74 15.62 8.84
C LEU A 16 -4.25 15.59 9.03
N ASP A 17 -4.87 16.76 9.18
CA ASP A 17 -6.33 16.89 9.11
C ASP A 17 -6.77 16.55 7.68
N VAL A 18 -7.31 15.34 7.51
CA VAL A 18 -7.98 14.94 6.27
C VAL A 18 -9.39 15.53 6.31
N PRO A 19 -9.79 16.41 5.39
CA PRO A 19 -11.15 16.89 5.36
C PRO A 19 -12.09 15.72 5.10
N ALA A 20 -13.05 15.52 6.01
CA ALA A 20 -14.18 14.63 5.76
C ALA A 20 -14.89 15.10 4.49
N GLY A 21 -15.24 14.15 3.61
CA GLY A 21 -16.07 14.40 2.43
C GLY A 21 -17.39 15.09 2.79
N PRO A 22 -18.13 15.58 1.79
CA PRO A 22 -19.22 16.54 2.00
C PRO A 22 -20.27 15.99 2.98
N HIS A 23 -20.58 16.80 3.98
CA HIS A 23 -21.69 16.62 4.90
C HIS A 23 -22.98 17.06 4.20
N GLU A 24 -23.84 16.11 3.83
CA GLU A 24 -25.17 16.41 3.32
C GLU A 24 -26.16 16.57 4.48
N GLY A 25 -26.94 17.65 4.41
CA GLY A 25 -27.84 18.14 5.46
C GLY A 25 -29.12 17.32 5.67
N GLU A 26 -29.79 17.67 6.76
CA GLU A 26 -31.03 17.08 7.28
C GLU A 26 -32.22 17.24 6.32
N ASP A 27 -33.02 16.18 6.17
CA ASP A 27 -34.47 16.15 6.50
C ASP A 27 -35.16 14.90 5.95
N GLY A 28 -35.48 13.96 6.86
CA GLY A 28 -36.66 13.10 6.84
C GLY A 28 -36.93 12.15 5.65
N GLN A 29 -36.50 10.89 5.76
CA GLN A 29 -37.32 9.69 5.50
C GLN A 29 -36.58 8.38 5.82
N CYS A 30 -37.35 7.37 6.22
CA CYS A 30 -36.95 6.07 6.76
C CYS A 30 -35.84 5.33 5.98
N GLY A 31 -34.65 5.28 6.58
CA GLY A 31 -33.57 4.29 6.47
C GLY A 31 -33.46 3.41 5.22
N HIS A 32 -32.72 3.89 4.21
CA HIS A 32 -31.99 3.05 3.25
C HIS A 32 -30.48 3.30 3.41
N GLY A 33 -29.96 3.02 4.60
CA GLY A 33 -28.53 3.03 4.88
C GLY A 33 -27.86 1.82 4.23
N GLY A 34 -27.55 1.92 2.93
CA GLY A 34 -26.70 0.95 2.26
C GLY A 34 -25.31 0.96 2.89
N ALA A 35 -24.95 -0.16 3.53
CA ALA A 35 -23.70 -0.35 4.25
C ALA A 35 -22.48 0.04 3.40
N TYR A 36 -21.62 0.93 3.91
CA TYR A 36 -20.29 1.15 3.38
C TYR A 36 -19.44 -0.09 3.68
N GLY A 37 -19.50 -1.09 2.80
CA GLY A 37 -18.59 -2.22 2.82
C GLY A 37 -17.23 -1.77 2.31
N PHE A 38 -16.36 -1.32 3.22
CA PHE A 38 -14.95 -1.08 2.89
C PHE A 38 -14.37 -2.38 2.35
N HIS A 39 -13.74 -2.32 1.18
CA HIS A 39 -12.95 -3.40 0.62
C HIS A 39 -11.69 -2.87 -0.05
N GLY A 40 -10.64 -3.69 -0.09
CA GLY A 40 -9.38 -3.35 -0.75
C GLY A 40 -8.50 -4.57 -0.95
N ARG A 41 -7.41 -4.41 -1.70
CA ARG A 41 -6.45 -5.48 -1.99
C ARG A 41 -5.10 -5.13 -1.38
N HIS A 42 -4.57 -6.03 -0.57
CA HIS A 42 -3.26 -5.90 0.04
C HIS A 42 -2.31 -6.92 -0.58
N VAL A 43 -1.31 -6.43 -1.30
CA VAL A 43 -0.25 -7.24 -1.88
C VAL A 43 0.95 -7.21 -0.94
N LEU A 44 1.42 -8.40 -0.58
CA LEU A 44 2.62 -8.65 0.22
C LEU A 44 3.62 -9.38 -0.69
N ALA A 45 4.86 -8.95 -0.75
CA ALA A 45 5.86 -9.51 -1.65
C ALA A 45 7.24 -9.65 -1.00
N ASP A 46 7.80 -10.85 -1.12
CA ASP A 46 9.21 -11.13 -0.85
C ASP A 46 9.96 -11.09 -2.20
N LEU A 47 10.93 -10.19 -2.32
CA LEU A 47 11.80 -10.09 -3.49
C LEU A 47 13.21 -10.57 -3.16
N HIS A 48 13.81 -11.32 -4.09
CA HIS A 48 15.14 -11.93 -3.94
C HIS A 48 16.01 -11.67 -5.17
N GLY A 49 17.33 -11.63 -4.98
CA GLY A 49 18.30 -11.47 -6.06
C GLY A 49 18.37 -10.04 -6.60
N LEU A 50 18.07 -9.05 -5.77
CA LEU A 50 18.21 -7.64 -6.14
C LEU A 50 19.65 -7.17 -5.99
N ASP A 51 20.02 -6.17 -6.78
CA ASP A 51 21.33 -5.53 -6.68
C ASP A 51 21.52 -4.83 -5.32
N PRO A 52 22.56 -5.17 -4.54
CA PRO A 52 22.77 -4.57 -3.22
C PRO A 52 22.95 -3.04 -3.25
N GLY A 53 23.58 -2.48 -4.30
CA GLY A 53 23.78 -1.04 -4.43
C GLY A 53 22.45 -0.31 -4.59
N ALA A 54 21.57 -0.84 -5.45
CA ALA A 54 20.22 -0.33 -5.62
C ALA A 54 19.36 -0.45 -4.35
N LEU A 55 19.54 -1.52 -3.57
CA LEU A 55 18.83 -1.69 -2.29
C LEU A 55 19.30 -0.72 -1.19
N ASP A 56 20.45 -0.08 -1.38
CA ASP A 56 21.06 0.88 -0.44
C ASP A 56 20.94 2.34 -0.94
N ASP A 57 20.09 2.61 -1.94
CA ASP A 57 19.87 3.94 -2.52
C ASP A 57 18.42 4.40 -2.29
N ALA A 58 18.18 5.12 -1.20
CA ALA A 58 16.83 5.60 -0.85
C ALA A 58 16.19 6.48 -1.95
N PRO A 59 16.86 7.50 -2.52
CA PRO A 59 16.31 8.28 -3.63
C PRO A 59 15.89 7.43 -4.83
N TYR A 60 16.72 6.46 -5.22
CA TYR A 60 16.40 5.56 -6.33
C TYR A 60 15.14 4.72 -6.03
N LEU A 61 15.08 4.08 -4.86
CA LEU A 61 13.95 3.25 -4.45
C LEU A 61 12.65 4.07 -4.36
N CYS A 62 12.70 5.28 -3.78
CA CYS A 62 11.57 6.20 -3.74
C CYS A 62 11.06 6.52 -5.16
N SER A 63 11.96 6.81 -6.11
CA SER A 63 11.55 7.12 -7.48
C SER A 63 10.82 5.96 -8.18
N LEU A 64 11.24 4.71 -7.92
CA LEU A 64 10.58 3.52 -8.47
C LEU A 64 9.17 3.32 -7.89
N LEU A 65 9.03 3.52 -6.59
CA LEU A 65 7.74 3.40 -5.90
C LEU A 65 6.77 4.50 -6.33
N GLU A 66 7.24 5.76 -6.43
CA GLU A 66 6.45 6.89 -6.92
C GLU A 66 5.96 6.67 -8.36
N MET A 67 6.84 6.16 -9.23
CA MET A 67 6.46 5.76 -10.59
C MET A 67 5.40 4.65 -10.58
N GLY A 68 5.55 3.65 -9.71
CA GLY A 68 4.57 2.57 -9.55
C GLY A 68 3.20 3.07 -9.08
N ILE A 69 3.18 3.98 -8.10
CA ILE A 69 1.97 4.60 -7.55
C ILE A 69 1.27 5.46 -8.61
N ALA A 70 2.02 6.30 -9.33
CA ALA A 70 1.46 7.11 -10.41
C ALA A 70 0.82 6.23 -11.50
N ARG A 71 1.44 5.09 -11.82
CA ARG A 71 0.91 4.13 -12.81
C ARG A 71 -0.28 3.34 -12.28
N SER A 72 -0.41 3.11 -10.98
CA SER A 72 -1.54 2.38 -10.40
C SER A 72 -2.83 3.19 -10.33
N GLY A 73 -2.74 4.51 -10.47
CA GLY A 73 -3.87 5.44 -10.31
C GLY A 73 -4.10 5.85 -8.85
N ALA A 74 -3.25 5.42 -7.93
CA ALA A 74 -3.33 5.82 -6.53
C ALA A 74 -2.77 7.24 -6.33
N THR A 75 -3.35 7.95 -5.37
CA THR A 75 -2.91 9.30 -4.98
C THR A 75 -1.90 9.22 -3.85
N LEU A 76 -0.65 9.60 -4.14
CA LEU A 76 0.39 9.77 -3.13
C LEU A 76 0.14 11.03 -2.30
N VAL A 77 0.13 10.88 -0.98
CA VAL A 77 -0.04 11.98 -0.02
C VAL A 77 1.30 12.39 0.57
N LYS A 78 2.13 11.42 0.98
CA LYS A 78 3.41 11.68 1.64
C LYS A 78 4.37 10.52 1.48
N THR A 79 5.64 10.82 1.24
CA THR A 79 6.77 9.87 1.29
C THR A 79 7.53 10.06 2.60
N MET A 80 7.89 8.95 3.24
CA MET A 80 8.81 8.90 4.38
C MET A 80 9.83 7.81 4.10
N ASP A 81 11.11 8.13 4.18
CA ASP A 81 12.20 7.19 3.98
C ASP A 81 13.25 7.30 5.08
N PHE A 82 14.02 6.22 5.26
CA PHE A 82 15.12 6.17 6.20
C PHE A 82 16.23 5.27 5.68
N GLN A 83 17.41 5.86 5.48
CA GLN A 83 18.66 5.15 5.18
C GLN A 83 19.31 4.68 6.49
N PHE A 84 19.51 3.37 6.63
CA PHE A 84 20.21 2.78 7.76
C PHE A 84 21.72 2.77 7.55
N ALA A 85 22.45 2.77 8.67
CA ALA A 85 23.87 2.45 8.70
C ALA A 85 24.08 1.03 9.29
N PRO A 86 24.97 0.20 8.73
CA PRO A 86 25.86 0.50 7.62
C PRO A 86 25.19 0.49 6.23
N VAL A 87 24.08 -0.24 6.07
CA VAL A 87 23.32 -0.35 4.80
C VAL A 87 21.83 -0.61 5.08
N GLY A 88 21.00 -0.38 4.07
CA GLY A 88 19.57 -0.70 4.01
C GLY A 88 18.68 0.52 4.05
N VAL A 89 17.46 0.36 3.55
CA VAL A 89 16.47 1.43 3.40
C VAL A 89 15.11 0.95 3.87
N THR A 90 14.38 1.81 4.58
CA THR A 90 12.92 1.69 4.71
C THR A 90 12.24 2.85 4.00
N VAL A 91 11.18 2.56 3.26
CA VAL A 91 10.30 3.56 2.66
C VAL A 91 8.87 3.26 3.05
N LEU A 92 8.11 4.30 3.41
CA LEU A 92 6.67 4.27 3.66
C LEU A 92 6.01 5.43 2.92
N MET A 93 5.12 5.10 2.00
CA MET A 93 4.36 6.05 1.20
C MET A 93 2.89 6.00 1.62
N LEU A 94 2.42 7.11 2.17
CA LEU A 94 1.01 7.31 2.51
C LEU A 94 0.22 7.59 1.24
N LEU A 95 -0.81 6.80 1.00
CA LEU A 95 -1.78 7.04 -0.06
C LEU A 95 -3.05 7.67 0.55
N ALA A 96 -3.92 8.25 -0.27
CA ALA A 96 -5.15 8.91 0.20
C ALA A 96 -6.00 8.04 1.15
N GLU A 97 -6.03 6.73 0.95
CA GLU A 97 -6.82 5.79 1.76
C GLU A 97 -6.04 4.54 2.19
N SER A 98 -4.71 4.50 2.02
CA SER A 98 -3.91 3.28 2.22
C SER A 98 -2.40 3.57 2.29
N HIS A 99 -1.53 2.62 1.91
CA HIS A 99 -0.08 2.79 1.97
C HIS A 99 0.69 1.86 1.02
N VAL A 100 1.96 2.19 0.81
CA VAL A 100 3.00 1.30 0.28
C VAL A 100 4.19 1.31 1.23
N SER A 101 4.73 0.15 1.60
CA SER A 101 5.97 0.00 2.37
C SER A 101 7.01 -0.82 1.62
N LEU A 102 8.28 -0.48 1.85
CA LEU A 102 9.43 -1.21 1.36
C LEU A 102 10.48 -1.28 2.47
N HIS A 103 11.01 -2.48 2.71
CA HIS A 103 12.14 -2.71 3.61
C HIS A 103 13.24 -3.48 2.87
N THR A 104 14.44 -2.93 2.80
CA THR A 104 15.55 -3.54 2.07
C THR A 104 16.62 -4.13 3.00
N TYR A 105 17.22 -5.21 2.51
CA TYR A 105 18.31 -5.95 3.13
C TYR A 105 19.39 -6.18 2.05
N PRO A 106 20.20 -5.15 1.73
CA PRO A 106 21.24 -5.22 0.71
C PRO A 106 22.18 -6.41 0.86
N GLU A 107 22.54 -6.74 2.10
CA GLU A 107 23.43 -7.84 2.46
C GLU A 107 22.89 -9.23 2.10
N GLU A 108 21.58 -9.37 1.96
CA GLU A 108 20.93 -10.61 1.50
C GLU A 108 20.46 -10.51 0.04
N GLY A 109 20.58 -9.34 -0.59
CA GLY A 109 19.98 -9.07 -1.90
C GLY A 109 18.46 -9.23 -1.87
N ARG A 110 17.80 -8.76 -0.79
CA ARG A 110 16.38 -8.95 -0.53
C ARG A 110 15.63 -7.66 -0.23
N ALA A 111 14.35 -7.65 -0.57
CA ALA A 111 13.42 -6.61 -0.17
C ALA A 111 12.06 -7.22 0.19
N PHE A 112 11.39 -6.61 1.15
CA PHE A 112 10.02 -6.90 1.51
C PHE A 112 9.16 -5.70 1.16
N PHE A 113 8.11 -5.94 0.39
CA PHE A 113 7.25 -4.92 -0.16
C PHE A 113 5.80 -5.21 0.23
N ASP A 114 5.08 -4.16 0.61
CA ASP A 114 3.65 -4.24 0.86
C ASP A 114 2.95 -3.07 0.17
N ALA A 115 1.89 -3.33 -0.58
CA ALA A 115 1.04 -2.29 -1.15
C ALA A 115 -0.42 -2.61 -0.87
N PHE A 116 -1.07 -1.72 -0.15
CA PHE A 116 -2.48 -1.77 0.11
C PHE A 116 -3.18 -0.66 -0.69
N THR A 117 -4.28 -0.98 -1.36
CA THR A 117 -5.17 0.00 -1.99
C THR A 117 -6.63 -0.29 -1.66
N CYS A 118 -7.45 0.76 -1.63
CA CYS A 118 -8.87 0.70 -1.37
C CYS A 118 -9.68 0.70 -2.68
N GLY A 119 -10.81 -0.01 -2.66
CA GLY A 119 -11.71 -0.16 -3.80
C GLY A 119 -11.09 -0.93 -4.97
N ASP A 120 -11.73 -0.81 -6.13
CA ASP A 120 -11.33 -1.50 -7.38
C ASP A 120 -10.57 -0.60 -8.36
N ALA A 121 -10.45 0.70 -8.06
CA ALA A 121 -9.88 1.68 -8.99
C ALA A 121 -8.35 1.62 -9.08
N CYS A 122 -7.68 1.18 -8.01
CA CYS A 122 -6.23 1.16 -7.89
C CYS A 122 -5.71 -0.28 -7.81
N ASP A 123 -4.73 -0.65 -8.64
CA ASP A 123 -4.12 -1.98 -8.62
C ASP A 123 -2.76 -1.97 -7.90
N PRO A 124 -2.65 -2.56 -6.69
CA PRO A 124 -1.39 -2.61 -5.94
C PRO A 124 -0.35 -3.54 -6.58
N GLU A 125 -0.78 -4.51 -7.39
CA GLU A 125 0.16 -5.36 -8.14
C GLU A 125 0.90 -4.55 -9.20
N LYS A 126 0.27 -3.50 -9.76
CA LYS A 126 0.90 -2.64 -10.76
C LYS A 126 2.04 -1.82 -10.17
N ILE A 127 1.93 -1.43 -8.89
CA ILE A 127 3.00 -0.77 -8.13
C ILE A 127 4.18 -1.73 -8.01
N LEU A 128 3.93 -2.95 -7.52
CA LEU A 128 4.95 -3.99 -7.38
C LEU A 128 5.61 -4.35 -8.71
N ARG A 129 4.84 -4.56 -9.78
CA ARG A 129 5.40 -4.90 -11.11
C ARG A 129 6.28 -3.78 -11.64
N THR A 130 5.85 -2.53 -11.52
CA THR A 130 6.65 -1.37 -11.93
C THR A 130 7.96 -1.29 -11.16
N PHE A 131 7.94 -1.64 -9.86
CA PHE A 131 9.16 -1.76 -9.07
C PHE A 131 10.06 -2.91 -9.59
N CYS A 132 9.50 -4.09 -9.86
CA CYS A 132 10.23 -5.25 -10.36
C CYS A 132 10.82 -5.05 -11.77
N ASP A 133 10.24 -4.19 -12.60
CA ASP A 133 10.76 -3.88 -13.95
C ASP A 133 12.21 -3.36 -13.90
N ALA A 134 12.62 -2.74 -12.80
CA ALA A 134 13.99 -2.28 -12.56
C ALA A 134 14.97 -3.42 -12.20
N PHE A 135 14.46 -4.60 -11.87
CA PHE A 135 15.23 -5.76 -11.39
C PHE A 135 14.87 -7.02 -12.20
N PRO A 136 15.28 -7.11 -13.48
CA PRO A 136 14.84 -8.20 -14.36
C PRO A 136 15.27 -9.60 -13.91
N GLN A 137 16.33 -9.70 -13.10
CA GLN A 137 16.79 -10.95 -12.48
C GLN A 137 16.11 -11.30 -11.14
N CYS A 138 15.21 -10.45 -10.62
CA CYS A 138 14.64 -10.70 -9.31
C CYS A 138 13.66 -11.90 -9.32
N THR A 139 13.69 -12.66 -8.24
CA THR A 139 12.67 -13.67 -7.97
C THR A 139 11.63 -13.06 -7.03
N LEU A 140 10.36 -13.11 -7.45
CA LEU A 140 9.23 -12.55 -6.72
C LEU A 140 8.35 -13.67 -6.13
N ARG A 141 8.10 -13.60 -4.82
CA ARG A 141 7.05 -14.37 -4.15
C ARG A 141 5.99 -13.42 -3.62
N MET A 142 4.79 -13.48 -4.18
CA MET A 142 3.70 -12.57 -3.87
C MET A 142 2.51 -13.29 -3.23
N THR A 143 1.90 -12.67 -2.23
CA THR A 143 0.59 -13.05 -1.67
C THR A 143 -0.34 -11.86 -1.74
N ALA A 144 -1.57 -12.08 -2.23
CA ALA A 144 -2.61 -11.05 -2.23
C ALA A 144 -3.69 -11.43 -1.20
N VAL A 145 -4.08 -10.45 -0.38
CA VAL A 145 -5.10 -10.59 0.65
C VAL A 145 -6.18 -9.55 0.41
N MET A 146 -7.44 -10.00 0.30
CA MET A 146 -8.58 -9.10 0.30
C MET A 146 -8.82 -8.58 1.73
N ARG A 147 -8.97 -7.28 1.87
CA ARG A 147 -9.23 -6.59 3.14
C ARG A 147 -10.66 -6.07 3.12
N GLY A 148 -11.37 -6.21 4.24
CA GLY A 148 -12.75 -5.74 4.37
C GLY A 148 -13.81 -6.79 4.02
N GLU A 149 -15.08 -6.39 4.02
CA GLU A 149 -16.22 -7.29 3.82
C GLU A 149 -16.68 -7.29 2.35
N PRO A 150 -17.02 -8.46 1.77
CA PRO A 150 -17.65 -8.51 0.46
C PRO A 150 -18.98 -7.76 0.52
N ARG A 151 -19.23 -6.87 -0.44
CA ARG A 151 -20.51 -6.17 -0.56
C ARG A 151 -21.64 -7.21 -0.56
N ALA A 152 -22.48 -7.21 0.47
CA ALA A 152 -23.62 -8.11 0.53
C ALA A 152 -24.49 -7.86 -0.71
N THR A 153 -24.59 -8.85 -1.60
CA THR A 153 -25.57 -8.82 -2.67
C THR A 153 -26.94 -8.89 -2.01
N CYS A 154 -27.71 -7.81 -2.09
CA CYS A 154 -29.12 -7.84 -1.71
C CYS A 154 -29.81 -8.81 -2.66
N THR A 155 -30.04 -10.05 -2.23
CA THR A 155 -30.89 -10.99 -2.95
C THR A 155 -32.31 -10.43 -2.85
N PRO A 156 -32.98 -10.08 -3.97
CA PRO A 156 -34.37 -9.65 -3.89
C PRO A 156 -35.18 -10.85 -3.38
N SER A 157 -35.81 -10.72 -2.21
CA SER A 157 -36.80 -11.69 -1.73
C SER A 157 -38.08 -11.56 -2.55
N HIS A 158 -38.04 -11.99 -3.81
CA HIS A 158 -39.25 -12.16 -4.59
C HIS A 158 -39.77 -13.59 -4.41
N GLN A 159 -40.53 -13.81 -3.35
CA GLN A 159 -41.58 -14.82 -3.36
C GLN A 159 -42.87 -14.19 -2.81
N ILE A 160 -43.61 -13.54 -3.71
CA ILE A 160 -45.06 -13.54 -3.65
C ILE A 160 -45.54 -14.37 -4.83
N ARG A 161 -46.06 -15.57 -4.55
CA ARG A 161 -47.01 -16.24 -5.43
C ARG A 161 -48.09 -16.91 -4.59
N SER A 162 -49.26 -16.26 -4.63
CA SER A 162 -50.64 -16.76 -4.62
C SER A 162 -50.99 -17.96 -3.73
#